data_AF-A0A7C3X7R2-F1
#
_entry.id   AF-A0A7C3X7R2-F1
#
_cell.length_a   1.000
_cell.length_b   1.000
_cell.length_c   1.000
_cell.angle_alpha   90.00
_cell.angle_beta   90.00
_cell.angle_gamma   90.00
#
_symmetry.space_group_name_H-M   'P 1'
#
loop_
_entity.id
_entity.type
_entity.pdbx_description
1 polymer ?
#
loop_
_entity_poly.entity_id
_entity_poly.type
_entity_poly.pdbx_seq_one_letter_code
_entity_poly.pdbx_strand_id
1 'polypeptide(L)' 'MKPQCETCRYWELDHAYEGLCRRHAPTVLVGHSGDTGGTQWPYTDSWDWCGEYEPAEGELPTQVSGGE' A
#
# COMPACT_ATOMS: atom_id res chain seq x y z
N MET A 1 9.14 13.54 3.52
CA MET A 1 8.01 12.88 2.83
C MET A 1 6.86 12.71 3.82
N LYS A 2 5.60 12.69 3.34
CA LYS A 2 4.45 12.27 4.17
C LYS A 2 4.18 10.79 3.88
N PRO A 3 3.78 9.99 4.89
CA PRO A 3 3.43 8.59 4.67
C PRO A 3 2.18 8.48 3.79
N GLN A 4 2.31 7.80 2.65
CA GLN A 4 1.23 7.56 1.70
C GLN A 4 1.52 6.30 0.87
N CYS A 5 0.48 5.68 0.31
CA CYS A 5 0.58 4.45 -0.48
C CYS A 5 1.60 4.55 -1.62
N GLU A 6 1.65 5.66 -2.37
CA GLU A 6 2.58 5.85 -3.51
C GLU A 6 4.05 5.60 -3.18
N THR A 7 4.45 5.88 -1.94
CA THR A 7 5.85 5.76 -1.47
C THR A 7 6.05 4.60 -0.49
N CYS A 8 5.02 3.76 -0.36
CA CYS A 8 5.00 2.63 0.57
C CYS A 8 5.53 1.38 -0.14
N ARG A 9 6.45 0.64 0.48
CA ARG A 9 6.99 -0.63 -0.05
C ARG A 9 5.95 -1.71 -0.32
N TYR A 10 4.76 -1.56 0.28
CA TYR A 10 3.67 -2.52 0.21
C TYR A 10 2.66 -2.20 -0.88
N TRP A 11 2.75 -1.04 -1.53
CA TRP A 11 1.76 -0.62 -2.53
C TRP A 11 2.26 -0.93 -3.94
N GLU A 12 1.36 -1.47 -4.77
CA GLU A 12 1.61 -1.80 -6.16
C GLU A 12 0.65 -0.98 -7.02
N LEU A 13 1.19 -0.11 -7.88
CA LEU A 13 0.39 0.69 -8.80
C LEU A 13 -0.34 -0.22 -9.81
N ASP A 14 -1.65 -0.06 -9.95
CA ASP A 14 -2.47 -0.79 -10.93
C ASP A 14 -2.92 0.14 -12.06
N HIS A 15 -3.57 1.26 -11.71
CA HIS A 15 -4.10 2.20 -12.69
C HIS A 15 -4.08 3.65 -12.22
N ALA A 16 -3.39 4.51 -12.96
CA ALA A 16 -3.28 5.97 -12.73
C ALA A 16 -2.80 6.36 -11.33
N TYR A 17 -3.73 6.53 -10.38
CA TYR A 17 -3.45 6.86 -8.97
C TYR A 17 -3.98 5.80 -8.01
N GLU A 18 -4.48 4.70 -8.52
CA GLU A 18 -5.06 3.61 -7.75
C GLU A 18 -4.15 2.39 -7.85
N GLY A 19 -4.13 1.60 -6.77
CA GLY A 19 -3.28 0.42 -6.69
C GLY A 19 -3.70 -0.52 -5.59
N LEU A 20 -2.90 -1.56 -5.40
CA LEU A 20 -3.17 -2.65 -4.48
C LEU A 20 -2.26 -2.55 -3.25
N CYS A 21 -2.85 -2.57 -2.06
CA CYS A 21 -2.10 -2.68 -0.81
C CYS A 21 -1.77 -4.15 -0.51
N ARG A 22 -0.49 -4.52 -0.57
CA ARG A 22 0.04 -5.88 -0.36
C ARG A 22 0.44 -6.16 1.10
N ARG A 23 0.11 -5.27 2.02
CA ARG A 23 0.49 -5.38 3.44
C ARG A 23 -0.17 -6.56 4.14
N HIS A 24 -1.47 -6.74 3.91
CA HIS A 24 -2.31 -7.78 4.52
C HIS A 24 -2.89 -8.69 3.46
N ALA A 25 -3.08 -9.98 3.77
CA ALA A 25 -3.59 -10.98 2.84
C ALA A 25 -4.86 -10.51 2.07
N PRO A 26 -5.09 -11.01 0.84
CA PRO A 26 -6.28 -10.69 0.05
C PRO A 26 -7.57 -10.87 0.85
N THR A 27 -8.47 -9.89 0.75
CA THR A 27 -9.79 -9.94 1.37
C THR A 27 -10.77 -10.67 0.48
N VAL A 28 -11.72 -11.38 1.09
CA VAL A 28 -12.81 -12.05 0.36
C VAL A 28 -13.77 -10.99 -0.17
N LEU A 29 -14.01 -11.00 -1.47
CA LEU A 29 -15.05 -10.21 -2.11
C LEU A 29 -16.40 -10.87 -1.85
N VAL A 30 -17.23 -10.27 -1.01
CA VAL A 30 -18.60 -10.73 -0.79
C VAL A 30 -19.45 -10.25 -1.97
N GLY A 31 -19.59 -11.10 -2.99
CA GLY A 31 -20.51 -10.84 -4.10
C GLY A 31 -21.96 -10.75 -3.63
N HIS A 32 -22.76 -9.88 -4.26
CA HIS A 32 -24.20 -9.89 -4.05
C HIS A 32 -24.81 -11.11 -4.75
N SER A 33 -25.43 -12.00 -3.97
CA SER A 33 -26.32 -13.09 -4.41
C SER A 33 -25.78 -13.98 -5.55
N GLY A 34 -24.92 -14.93 -5.21
CA GLY A 34 -24.65 -16.10 -6.06
C GLY A 34 -23.33 -16.11 -6.82
N ASP A 35 -22.57 -15.01 -6.81
CA ASP A 35 -21.21 -15.00 -7.36
C ASP A 35 -20.24 -15.70 -6.40
N THR A 36 -19.40 -16.59 -6.95
CA THR A 36 -18.28 -17.20 -6.24
C THR A 36 -17.34 -16.09 -5.79
N GLY A 37 -17.39 -15.76 -4.50
CA GLY A 37 -16.56 -14.69 -3.92
C GLY A 37 -15.09 -14.93 -4.22
N GLY A 38 -14.50 -14.05 -5.04
CA GLY A 38 -13.06 -14.03 -5.27
C GLY A 38 -12.32 -13.48 -4.05
N THR A 39 -11.00 -13.51 -4.10
CA THR A 39 -10.17 -12.78 -3.14
C THR A 39 -9.37 -11.72 -3.88
N GLN A 40 -9.31 -10.51 -3.35
CA GLN A 40 -8.52 -9.41 -3.91
C GLN A 40 -7.76 -8.67 -2.81
N TRP A 41 -6.55 -8.22 -3.13
CA TRP A 41 -5.88 -7.24 -2.29
C TRP A 41 -6.71 -5.95 -2.20
N PRO A 42 -6.70 -5.25 -1.05
CA PRO A 42 -7.40 -3.98 -0.93
C PRO A 42 -6.95 -2.98 -2.00
N TYR A 43 -7.91 -2.42 -2.71
CA TYR A 43 -7.70 -1.36 -3.68
C TYR A 43 -7.71 0.00 -2.96
N THR A 44 -6.64 0.78 -3.10
CA THR A 44 -6.42 2.05 -2.39
C THR A 44 -5.86 3.11 -3.32
N ASP A 45 -6.08 4.38 -2.99
CA ASP A 45 -5.50 5.51 -3.71
C ASP A 45 -4.02 5.72 -3.33
N SER A 46 -3.26 6.38 -4.19
CA SER A 46 -1.82 6.65 -4.00
C SER A 46 -1.56 7.58 -2.81
N TRP A 47 -2.54 8.41 -2.44
CA TRP A 47 -2.49 9.32 -1.29
C TRP A 47 -3.05 8.72 0.01
N ASP A 48 -3.55 7.48 0.00
CA ASP A 48 -4.07 6.84 1.21
C ASP A 48 -2.96 6.54 2.24
N TRP A 49 -3.35 6.51 3.51
CA TRP A 49 -2.47 6.12 4.62
C TRP A 49 -3.20 5.24 5.62
N CYS A 50 -2.72 4.01 5.79
CA CYS A 50 -3.32 2.99 6.66
C CYS A 50 -2.71 2.92 8.08
N GLY A 51 -1.72 3.75 8.41
CA GLY A 51 -0.99 3.70 9.69
C GLY A 51 0.19 2.72 9.73
N GLU A 52 0.34 1.83 8.74
CA GLU A 52 1.41 0.83 8.65
C GLU A 52 2.39 1.11 7.50
N TYR A 53 2.65 2.39 7.23
CA TYR A 53 3.58 2.81 6.17
C TYR A 53 5.01 2.32 6.44
N GLU A 54 5.65 1.76 5.41
CA GLU A 54 7.10 1.55 5.35
C GLU A 54 7.64 2.09 4.03
N PRO A 55 8.76 2.84 4.04
CA PRO A 55 9.33 3.41 2.82
C PRO A 55 9.83 2.31 1.86
N ALA A 56 9.65 2.53 0.56
CA ALA A 56 10.26 1.71 -0.47
C ALA A 56 11.80 1.77 -0.41
N GLU A 57 12.47 0.71 -0.87
CA GLU A 57 13.93 0.64 -0.86
C GLU A 57 14.51 1.73 -1.77
N GLY A 58 15.40 2.58 -1.23
CA GLY A 58 15.89 3.80 -1.91
C GLY A 58 15.27 5.10 -1.40
N GLU A 59 14.19 5.02 -0.61
CA GLU A 59 13.50 6.17 0.00
C GLU A 59 13.84 6.36 1.48
N LEU A 60 14.97 5.80 1.95
CA LEU A 60 15.44 6.08 3.30
C LEU A 60 15.85 7.55 3.39
N PRO A 61 15.32 8.33 4.37
CA PRO A 61 15.93 9.60 4.69
C PRO A 61 17.36 9.31 5.12
N THR A 62 18.35 9.84 4.41
CA THR A 62 19.76 9.82 4.82
C THR A 62 19.84 10.36 6.24
N GLN A 63 19.86 9.48 7.23
CA GLN A 63 20.22 9.85 8.59
C GLN A 63 21.73 10.06 8.54
N VAL A 64 22.13 11.31 8.29
CA VAL A 64 23.52 11.73 8.54
C VAL A 64 23.76 11.49 10.03
N SER A 65 24.65 10.54 10.29
CA SER A 65 25.19 10.26 11.62
C SER A 65 25.84 11.53 12.16
N GLY A 66 25.23 12.12 13.19
CA GLY A 66 25.87 13.14 14.01
C GLY A 66 27.03 12.50 14.76
N GLY A 67 28.24 12.89 14.42
CA GLY A 67 29.42 12.65 15.23
C GLY A 67 29.54 13.71 16.32
N GLU A 68 29.75 13.27 17.54
CA GLU A 68 30.42 14.01 18.61
C GLU A 68 31.42 13.07 19.29
#